data_AF-A0AAU1SKY1-F1
#
_entry.id   AF-A0AAU1SKY1-F1
#
_cell.length_a   1.000
_cell.length_b   1.000
_cell.length_c   1.000
_cell.angle_alpha   90.00
_cell.angle_beta   90.00
_cell.angle_gamma   90.00
#
_symmetry.space_group_name_H-M   'P 1'
#
loop_
_entity.id
_entity.type
_entity.pdbx_description
1 polymer ?
#
loop_
_entity_poly.entity_id
_entity_poly.type
_entity_poly.pdbx_seq_one_letter_code
_entity_poly.pdbx_strand_id
1 'polypeptide(L)'
;MLDARIRVAADSARSTPMPDLPFSAYRRFDDDGDRLAYEELYFRRRAHVTALAAEALIDPAARLDALADALWSVCDEYTWALPAHEMHATRLARGMDQCLDLFAALTAQLLAETVRVCGDRLDPRVAARVRDQVDHRVLSLLADDETPLLWEDWPHNWAAVCGGCAGLAALALWEPGPRLTRVLDRCRAAQLTYLSGFGDDGGCAEGVGYWVFGFAHFVYFAEGLREFTGEDLLAHPKVPAIARFPGAVHLGGGLFPAFSDAEERPRVPAGLARRIAERLGARVPGEAVESAAADLPRDWGDLSRTLRWGTPDPTSAPEPGTTYLPDLAWLVDRGQAVAFAAKGGHNAEPHNHNDLGQFVLAARGEVLLADLGAGEYRKGYFDDATRYGFLHASSRAHSVPRVDGREQVAGNARAAQVRDCRPRDDGVDFTLDISGAYEVNGLAALRRGFNWRRSSGELLVLDEVEAERPMPLEEVFVSRLRPEIGADGAVWTGSAAQARLRLPDGGAASVETLRTTDHHGAPDTVHLLRLGFDLAEGRTRLSLRFTVGGLPVAG
;
A
#
# COMPACT_ATOMS: atom_id res chain seq x y z
N MET A 1 -19.35 -11.46 16.95
CA MET A 1 -18.77 -10.11 17.13
C MET A 1 -18.90 -9.29 15.84
N LEU A 2 -18.49 -9.83 14.69
CA LEU A 2 -18.66 -9.18 13.37
C LEU A 2 -20.13 -8.86 13.05
N ASP A 3 -21.05 -9.83 13.17
CA ASP A 3 -22.49 -9.64 12.92
C ASP A 3 -23.10 -8.49 13.73
N ALA A 4 -22.74 -8.40 15.02
CA ALA A 4 -23.22 -7.33 15.89
C ALA A 4 -22.76 -5.96 15.39
N ARG A 5 -21.55 -5.87 14.84
CA ARG A 5 -20.99 -4.62 14.32
C ARG A 5 -21.57 -4.25 12.96
N ILE A 6 -21.86 -5.25 12.12
CA ILE A 6 -22.67 -5.06 10.91
C ILE A 6 -24.02 -4.45 11.26
N ARG A 7 -24.71 -4.99 12.27
CA ARG A 7 -26.00 -4.45 12.74
C ARG A 7 -25.87 -3.02 13.26
N VAL A 8 -24.85 -2.72 14.06
CA VAL A 8 -24.56 -1.35 14.53
C VAL A 8 -24.30 -0.38 13.37
N ALA A 9 -23.49 -0.79 12.39
CA ALA A 9 -23.20 0.03 11.22
C ALA A 9 -24.45 0.22 10.33
N ALA A 10 -25.28 -0.81 10.15
CA ALA A 10 -26.53 -0.75 9.42
C ALA A 10 -27.58 0.14 10.14
N ASP A 11 -27.66 0.07 11.47
CA ASP A 11 -28.50 0.98 12.28
C ASP A 11 -28.03 2.43 12.17
N SER A 12 -26.71 2.66 12.19
CA SER A 12 -26.13 3.97 11.94
C SER A 12 -26.48 4.46 10.53
N ALA A 13 -26.38 3.57 9.52
CA ALA A 13 -26.72 3.89 8.15
C ALA A 13 -28.20 4.25 7.97
N ARG A 14 -29.12 3.56 8.66
CA ARG A 14 -30.56 3.86 8.66
C ARG A 14 -30.91 5.19 9.32
N SER A 15 -30.17 5.55 10.37
CA SER A 15 -30.48 6.72 11.22
C SER A 15 -29.76 8.00 10.80
N THR A 16 -28.82 7.92 9.85
CA THR A 16 -28.08 9.06 9.35
C THR A 16 -28.43 9.32 7.88
N PRO A 17 -28.65 10.59 7.47
CA PRO A 17 -28.89 10.89 6.07
C PRO A 17 -27.66 10.56 5.23
N MET A 18 -27.90 10.09 4.00
CA MET A 18 -26.84 9.90 3.01
C MET A 18 -26.12 11.24 2.78
N PRO A 19 -24.77 11.32 2.87
CA PRO A 19 -24.04 12.56 2.64
C PRO A 19 -24.27 13.12 1.23
N ASP A 20 -24.41 14.44 1.11
CA ASP A 20 -24.46 15.11 -0.19
C ASP A 20 -23.09 15.06 -0.88
N LEU A 21 -23.07 15.01 -2.22
CA LEU A 21 -21.86 15.16 -3.05
C LEU A 21 -21.93 16.46 -3.84
N PRO A 22 -21.68 17.62 -3.20
CA PRO A 22 -21.79 18.89 -3.89
C PRO A 22 -20.69 19.05 -4.93
N PHE A 23 -21.04 19.61 -6.10
CA PHE A 23 -20.07 19.93 -7.15
C PHE A 23 -18.95 20.84 -6.63
N SER A 24 -19.23 21.70 -5.63
CA SER A 24 -18.21 22.54 -4.99
C SER A 24 -17.11 21.77 -4.27
N ALA A 25 -17.39 20.57 -3.75
CA ALA A 25 -16.36 19.70 -3.18
C ALA A 25 -15.59 18.97 -4.31
N TYR A 26 -16.31 18.52 -5.33
CA TYR A 26 -15.75 17.83 -6.49
C TYR A 26 -14.67 18.66 -7.22
N ARG A 27 -14.96 19.93 -7.52
CA ARG A 27 -14.04 20.82 -8.26
C ARG A 27 -12.80 21.27 -7.48
N ARG A 28 -12.73 21.02 -6.15
CA ARG A 28 -11.58 21.45 -5.33
C ARG A 28 -10.28 20.84 -5.82
N PHE A 29 -10.31 19.61 -6.32
CA PHE A 29 -9.11 18.98 -6.86
C PHE A 29 -8.49 19.81 -8.00
N ASP A 30 -9.30 20.44 -8.84
CA ASP A 30 -8.81 21.32 -9.90
C ASP A 30 -8.53 22.74 -9.43
N ASP A 31 -9.36 23.27 -8.52
CA ASP A 31 -9.26 24.65 -8.04
C ASP A 31 -8.06 24.86 -7.11
N ASP A 32 -7.83 23.95 -6.16
CA ASP A 32 -6.83 24.07 -5.10
C ASP A 32 -6.00 22.80 -4.83
N GLY A 33 -6.30 21.69 -5.51
CA GLY A 33 -5.57 20.42 -5.39
C GLY A 33 -6.06 19.50 -4.27
N ASP A 34 -7.08 19.90 -3.50
CA ASP A 34 -7.69 19.10 -2.43
C ASP A 34 -8.59 18.00 -3.02
N ARG A 35 -8.21 16.76 -2.75
CA ARG A 35 -9.00 15.56 -3.10
C ARG A 35 -9.88 15.09 -1.94
N LEU A 36 -9.40 15.27 -0.70
CA LEU A 36 -9.98 14.67 0.52
C LEU A 36 -11.42 15.11 0.76
N ALA A 37 -11.77 16.38 0.48
CA ALA A 37 -13.10 16.90 0.76
C ALA A 37 -14.22 16.19 -0.01
N TYR A 38 -13.97 15.82 -1.27
CA TYR A 38 -14.92 15.01 -2.04
C TYR A 38 -14.80 13.52 -1.69
N GLU A 39 -13.56 13.03 -1.55
CA GLU A 39 -13.26 11.63 -1.28
C GLU A 39 -13.92 11.11 0.01
N GLU A 40 -13.86 11.87 1.10
CA GLU A 40 -14.45 11.46 2.38
C GLU A 40 -15.97 11.27 2.25
N LEU A 41 -16.64 12.22 1.60
CA LEU A 41 -18.09 12.16 1.35
C LEU A 41 -18.43 10.97 0.44
N TYR A 42 -17.65 10.78 -0.63
CA TYR A 42 -17.79 9.69 -1.59
C TYR A 42 -17.74 8.32 -0.90
N PHE A 43 -16.72 8.08 -0.05
CA PHE A 43 -16.55 6.79 0.61
C PHE A 43 -17.54 6.56 1.75
N ARG A 44 -18.00 7.61 2.43
CA ARG A 44 -19.09 7.46 3.43
C ARG A 44 -20.38 6.95 2.80
N ARG A 45 -20.69 7.37 1.57
CA ARG A 45 -21.86 6.85 0.83
C ARG A 45 -21.71 5.37 0.48
N ARG A 46 -20.51 4.92 0.09
CA ARG A 46 -20.24 3.49 -0.13
C ARG A 46 -20.32 2.71 1.17
N ALA A 47 -19.78 3.24 2.27
CA ALA A 47 -19.87 2.61 3.58
C ALA A 47 -21.33 2.43 4.05
N HIS A 48 -22.23 3.38 3.75
CA HIS A 48 -23.67 3.23 3.99
C HIS A 48 -24.25 2.03 3.25
N VAL A 49 -24.01 1.91 1.94
CA VAL A 49 -24.50 0.79 1.14
C VAL A 49 -23.88 -0.53 1.62
N THR A 50 -22.56 -0.56 1.84
CA THR A 50 -21.81 -1.73 2.33
C THR A 50 -22.39 -2.26 3.66
N ALA A 51 -22.68 -1.38 4.62
CA ALA A 51 -23.23 -1.79 5.91
C ALA A 51 -24.63 -2.42 5.78
N LEU A 52 -25.52 -1.79 5.00
CA LEU A 52 -26.88 -2.26 4.76
C LEU A 52 -26.91 -3.56 3.94
N ALA A 53 -26.06 -3.66 2.91
CA ALA A 53 -25.89 -4.86 2.10
C ALA A 53 -25.33 -6.03 2.92
N ALA A 54 -24.38 -5.76 3.82
CA ALA A 54 -23.82 -6.76 4.72
C ALA A 54 -24.88 -7.29 5.71
N GLU A 55 -25.74 -6.43 6.25
CA GLU A 55 -26.86 -6.88 7.08
C GLU A 55 -27.84 -7.73 6.27
N ALA A 56 -28.19 -7.30 5.06
CA ALA A 56 -29.06 -8.05 4.16
C ALA A 56 -28.48 -9.43 3.79
N LEU A 57 -27.15 -9.58 3.76
CA LEU A 57 -26.46 -10.83 3.52
C LEU A 57 -26.53 -11.80 4.71
N ILE A 58 -26.41 -11.30 5.94
CA ILE A 58 -26.41 -12.13 7.16
C ILE A 58 -27.80 -12.36 7.75
N ASP A 59 -28.79 -11.55 7.36
CA ASP A 59 -30.14 -11.58 7.91
C ASP A 59 -31.20 -11.62 6.79
N PRO A 60 -31.81 -12.80 6.55
CA PRO A 60 -32.91 -12.96 5.60
C PRO A 60 -34.15 -12.10 5.90
N ALA A 61 -34.31 -11.64 7.15
CA ALA A 61 -35.42 -10.78 7.59
C ALA A 61 -35.04 -9.28 7.63
N ALA A 62 -33.83 -8.91 7.20
CA ALA A 62 -33.41 -7.50 7.12
C ALA A 62 -34.41 -6.67 6.31
N ARG A 63 -34.76 -5.50 6.83
CA ARG A 63 -35.58 -4.52 6.11
C ARG A 63 -34.73 -3.82 5.06
N LEU A 64 -35.23 -3.81 3.82
CA LEU A 64 -34.45 -3.30 2.69
C LEU A 64 -34.82 -1.88 2.26
N ASP A 65 -35.73 -1.18 2.94
CA ASP A 65 -36.16 0.18 2.53
C ASP A 65 -34.97 1.16 2.45
N ALA A 66 -34.18 1.25 3.51
CA ALA A 66 -33.00 2.11 3.55
C ALA A 66 -31.92 1.66 2.56
N LEU A 67 -31.80 0.36 2.30
CA LEU A 67 -30.89 -0.15 1.28
C LEU A 67 -31.37 0.26 -0.12
N ALA A 68 -32.67 0.16 -0.39
CA ALA A 68 -33.27 0.58 -1.64
C ALA A 68 -33.03 2.07 -1.91
N ASP A 69 -33.25 2.92 -0.92
CA ASP A 69 -32.98 4.36 -1.01
C ASP A 69 -31.48 4.65 -1.24
N ALA A 70 -30.61 3.93 -0.54
CA ALA A 70 -29.16 4.08 -0.69
C ALA A 70 -28.67 3.66 -2.08
N LEU A 71 -29.13 2.50 -2.59
CA LEU A 71 -28.84 2.03 -3.96
C LEU A 71 -29.34 3.03 -5.01
N TRP A 72 -30.56 3.55 -4.82
CA TRP A 72 -31.14 4.56 -5.72
C TRP A 72 -30.29 5.83 -5.74
N SER A 73 -29.90 6.32 -4.56
CA SER A 73 -29.09 7.53 -4.42
C SER A 73 -27.71 7.38 -5.08
N VAL A 74 -27.03 6.23 -4.93
CA VAL A 74 -25.75 5.98 -5.62
C VAL A 74 -25.93 5.93 -7.14
N CYS A 75 -27.05 5.38 -7.62
CA CYS A 75 -27.40 5.38 -9.05
C CYS A 75 -27.68 6.78 -9.62
N ASP A 76 -27.95 7.79 -8.79
CA ASP A 76 -28.18 9.18 -9.20
C ASP A 76 -26.88 10.02 -9.27
N GLU A 77 -25.74 9.47 -8.85
CA GLU A 77 -24.47 10.21 -8.80
C GLU A 77 -23.99 10.62 -10.20
N TYR A 78 -23.43 11.84 -10.30
CA TYR A 78 -22.83 12.37 -11.53
C TYR A 78 -21.76 11.41 -12.08
N THR A 79 -20.91 10.89 -11.20
CA THR A 79 -19.85 9.93 -11.51
C THR A 79 -19.65 8.96 -10.35
N TRP A 80 -19.14 7.77 -10.64
CA TRP A 80 -18.62 6.85 -9.63
C TRP A 80 -17.09 6.89 -9.51
N ALA A 81 -16.43 7.84 -10.17
CA ALA A 81 -15.00 8.08 -10.05
C ALA A 81 -14.69 9.24 -9.09
N LEU A 82 -13.46 9.30 -8.58
CA LEU A 82 -12.97 10.49 -7.89
C LEU A 82 -12.48 11.54 -8.91
N PRO A 83 -12.47 12.86 -8.56
CA PRO A 83 -11.99 13.93 -9.44
C PRO A 83 -10.56 13.71 -9.98
N ALA A 84 -9.69 13.06 -9.20
CA ALA A 84 -8.32 12.77 -9.64
C ALA A 84 -8.25 11.78 -10.81
N HIS A 85 -9.35 11.09 -11.13
CA HIS A 85 -9.40 10.00 -12.12
C HIS A 85 -10.18 10.38 -13.39
N GLU A 86 -10.55 11.66 -13.57
CA GLU A 86 -11.30 12.14 -14.74
C GLU A 86 -10.66 11.78 -16.10
N MET A 87 -9.34 11.57 -16.12
CA MET A 87 -8.63 11.13 -17.32
C MET A 87 -9.17 9.81 -17.90
N HIS A 88 -9.79 8.95 -17.09
CA HIS A 88 -10.40 7.68 -17.53
C HIS A 88 -11.68 7.86 -18.35
N ALA A 89 -12.32 9.03 -18.30
CA ALA A 89 -13.39 9.40 -19.21
C ALA A 89 -12.90 10.35 -20.31
N THR A 90 -12.21 11.43 -19.91
CA THR A 90 -11.89 12.53 -20.83
C THR A 90 -10.91 12.14 -21.94
N ARG A 91 -9.90 11.30 -21.66
CA ARG A 91 -8.96 10.81 -22.69
C ARG A 91 -9.62 9.85 -23.69
N LEU A 92 -10.77 9.28 -23.32
CA LEU A 92 -11.59 8.42 -24.18
C LEU A 92 -12.78 9.17 -24.79
N ALA A 93 -12.84 10.50 -24.64
CA ALA A 93 -13.95 11.35 -25.10
C ALA A 93 -15.33 10.92 -24.57
N ARG A 94 -15.39 10.42 -23.33
CA ARG A 94 -16.62 9.98 -22.65
C ARG A 94 -17.10 10.97 -21.60
N GLY A 95 -18.38 10.86 -21.24
CA GLY A 95 -18.94 11.55 -20.08
C GLY A 95 -18.43 10.95 -18.77
N MET A 96 -18.48 11.74 -17.69
CA MET A 96 -18.05 11.29 -16.37
C MET A 96 -18.91 10.17 -15.79
N ASP A 97 -20.14 10.01 -16.28
CA ASP A 97 -20.99 8.86 -15.98
C ASP A 97 -20.45 7.55 -16.57
N GLN A 98 -19.53 7.60 -17.54
CA GLN A 98 -18.82 6.46 -18.14
C GLN A 98 -17.31 6.47 -17.84
N CYS A 99 -16.93 7.11 -16.72
CA CYS A 99 -15.56 7.06 -16.20
C CYS A 99 -15.31 5.71 -15.51
N LEU A 100 -14.82 4.72 -16.26
CA LEU A 100 -14.48 3.40 -15.71
C LEU A 100 -13.08 3.41 -15.10
N ASP A 101 -13.02 3.86 -13.85
CA ASP A 101 -11.85 3.83 -12.97
C ASP A 101 -11.97 2.76 -11.86
N LEU A 102 -11.02 2.75 -10.92
CA LEU A 102 -11.02 1.90 -9.73
C LEU A 102 -12.36 1.93 -8.99
N PHE A 103 -12.87 3.12 -8.70
CA PHE A 103 -13.99 3.28 -7.79
C PHE A 103 -15.35 3.07 -8.49
N ALA A 104 -15.43 3.34 -9.79
CA ALA A 104 -16.56 2.95 -10.62
C ALA A 104 -16.68 1.43 -10.69
N ALA A 105 -15.57 0.71 -10.87
CA ALA A 105 -15.56 -0.75 -10.87
C ALA A 105 -15.95 -1.34 -9.50
N LEU A 106 -15.36 -0.84 -8.40
CA LEU A 106 -15.72 -1.23 -7.04
C LEU A 106 -17.20 -0.96 -6.73
N THR A 107 -17.72 0.20 -7.13
CA THR A 107 -19.13 0.56 -6.99
C THR A 107 -20.00 -0.40 -7.78
N ALA A 108 -19.65 -0.71 -9.04
CA ALA A 108 -20.38 -1.67 -9.85
C ALA A 108 -20.45 -3.05 -9.20
N GLN A 109 -19.34 -3.58 -8.67
CA GLN A 109 -19.33 -4.84 -7.94
C GLN A 109 -20.24 -4.79 -6.70
N LEU A 110 -20.12 -3.76 -5.87
CA LEU A 110 -20.96 -3.59 -4.68
C LEU A 110 -22.45 -3.62 -5.03
N LEU A 111 -22.87 -2.81 -6.00
CA LEU A 111 -24.28 -2.72 -6.38
C LEU A 111 -24.78 -4.03 -7.01
N ALA A 112 -24.00 -4.61 -7.93
CA ALA A 112 -24.34 -5.83 -8.65
C ALA A 112 -24.51 -7.03 -7.69
N GLU A 113 -23.53 -7.25 -6.82
CA GLU A 113 -23.61 -8.35 -5.85
C GLU A 113 -24.68 -8.10 -4.79
N THR A 114 -24.95 -6.84 -4.41
CA THR A 114 -26.06 -6.49 -3.51
C THR A 114 -27.41 -6.88 -4.12
N VAL A 115 -27.65 -6.56 -5.38
CA VAL A 115 -28.88 -6.96 -6.10
C VAL A 115 -29.00 -8.49 -6.14
N ARG A 116 -27.91 -9.19 -6.47
CA ARG A 116 -27.90 -10.66 -6.50
C ARG A 116 -28.18 -11.28 -5.13
N VAL A 117 -27.60 -10.72 -4.06
CA VAL A 117 -27.80 -11.19 -2.68
C VAL A 117 -29.22 -10.96 -2.20
N CYS A 118 -29.80 -9.81 -2.52
CA CYS A 118 -31.16 -9.50 -2.08
C CYS A 118 -32.22 -10.30 -2.85
N GLY A 119 -31.96 -10.61 -4.12
CA GLY A 119 -32.90 -11.32 -4.99
C GLY A 119 -34.27 -10.65 -5.00
N ASP A 120 -35.32 -11.45 -4.92
CA ASP A 120 -36.72 -10.99 -4.96
C ASP A 120 -37.16 -10.19 -3.73
N ARG A 121 -36.33 -10.10 -2.68
CA ARG A 121 -36.63 -9.24 -1.52
C ARG A 121 -36.48 -7.75 -1.84
N LEU A 122 -35.62 -7.41 -2.81
CA LEU A 122 -35.40 -6.02 -3.22
C LEU A 122 -36.51 -5.57 -4.18
N ASP A 123 -36.97 -4.33 -4.05
CA ASP A 123 -37.97 -3.78 -4.97
C ASP A 123 -37.48 -3.92 -6.44
N PRO A 124 -38.27 -4.53 -7.33
CA PRO A 124 -37.83 -4.84 -8.69
C PRO A 124 -37.47 -3.57 -9.49
N ARG A 125 -38.03 -2.40 -9.16
CA ARG A 125 -37.68 -1.14 -9.82
C ARG A 125 -36.28 -0.68 -9.44
N VAL A 126 -35.88 -0.86 -8.18
CA VAL A 126 -34.53 -0.56 -7.69
C VAL A 126 -33.54 -1.52 -8.32
N ALA A 127 -33.88 -2.82 -8.33
CA ALA A 127 -33.03 -3.85 -8.94
C ALA A 127 -32.84 -3.62 -10.45
N ALA A 128 -33.89 -3.18 -11.17
CA ALA A 128 -33.79 -2.80 -12.58
C ALA A 128 -32.89 -1.57 -12.77
N ARG A 129 -33.09 -0.51 -11.99
CA ARG A 129 -32.26 0.70 -12.05
C ARG A 129 -30.78 0.40 -11.83
N VAL A 130 -30.45 -0.42 -10.83
CA VAL A 130 -29.07 -0.82 -10.56
C VAL A 130 -28.48 -1.57 -11.77
N ARG A 131 -29.23 -2.51 -12.35
CA ARG A 131 -28.79 -3.23 -13.56
C ARG A 131 -28.49 -2.27 -14.71
N ASP A 132 -29.40 -1.34 -14.98
CA ASP A 132 -29.24 -0.37 -16.07
C ASP A 132 -28.03 0.56 -15.84
N GLN A 133 -27.81 1.02 -14.61
CA GLN A 133 -26.66 1.88 -14.30
C GLN A 133 -25.33 1.11 -14.33
N VAL A 134 -25.27 -0.11 -13.81
CA VAL A 134 -24.05 -0.93 -13.88
C VAL A 134 -23.73 -1.30 -15.34
N ASP A 135 -24.74 -1.63 -16.14
CA ASP A 135 -24.57 -1.89 -17.58
C ASP A 135 -24.05 -0.65 -18.32
N HIS A 136 -24.74 0.49 -18.21
CA HIS A 136 -24.37 1.74 -18.90
C HIS A 136 -22.97 2.27 -18.53
N ARG A 137 -22.67 2.29 -17.24
CA ARG A 137 -21.46 2.96 -16.71
C ARG A 137 -20.21 2.09 -16.77
N VAL A 138 -20.37 0.76 -16.80
CA VAL A 138 -19.24 -0.18 -16.68
C VAL A 138 -19.30 -1.29 -17.71
N LEU A 139 -20.34 -2.13 -17.70
CA LEU A 139 -20.28 -3.40 -18.43
C LEU A 139 -20.39 -3.24 -19.95
N SER A 140 -21.19 -2.29 -20.44
CA SER A 140 -21.32 -2.00 -21.87
C SER A 140 -20.04 -1.43 -22.47
N LEU A 141 -19.22 -0.73 -21.67
CA LEU A 141 -17.91 -0.24 -22.08
C LEU A 141 -16.92 -1.38 -22.35
N LEU A 142 -17.13 -2.54 -21.71
CA LEU A 142 -16.32 -3.73 -21.88
C LEU A 142 -16.91 -4.69 -22.94
N ALA A 143 -18.24 -4.80 -23.01
CA ALA A 143 -18.93 -5.73 -23.90
C ALA A 143 -19.07 -5.21 -25.33
N ASP A 144 -19.40 -3.92 -25.50
CA ASP A 144 -19.90 -3.40 -26.77
C ASP A 144 -18.91 -2.45 -27.45
N ASP A 145 -17.96 -1.88 -26.70
CA ASP A 145 -16.90 -1.00 -27.22
C ASP A 145 -15.56 -1.73 -27.27
N GLU A 146 -14.93 -1.77 -28.45
CA GLU A 146 -13.63 -2.41 -28.67
C GLU A 146 -12.45 -1.51 -28.27
N THR A 147 -12.70 -0.24 -27.95
CA THR A 147 -11.68 0.69 -27.47
C THR A 147 -11.12 0.19 -26.14
N PRO A 148 -9.79 -0.05 -26.04
CA PRO A 148 -9.17 -0.41 -24.77
C PRO A 148 -9.33 0.72 -23.76
N LEU A 149 -9.70 0.36 -22.54
CA LEU A 149 -9.67 1.26 -21.39
C LEU A 149 -8.23 1.46 -20.95
N LEU A 150 -7.93 2.63 -20.37
CA LEU A 150 -6.56 3.01 -20.04
C LEU A 150 -5.85 1.99 -19.14
N TRP A 151 -6.56 1.33 -18.23
CA TRP A 151 -5.96 0.43 -17.24
C TRP A 151 -5.77 -1.01 -17.74
N GLU A 152 -6.26 -1.39 -18.93
CA GLU A 152 -6.21 -2.79 -19.40
C GLU A 152 -4.78 -3.29 -19.66
N ASP A 153 -3.86 -2.39 -19.99
CA ASP A 153 -2.45 -2.67 -20.24
C ASP A 153 -1.51 -2.18 -19.12
N TRP A 154 -2.07 -1.69 -18.00
CA TRP A 154 -1.30 -1.22 -16.85
C TRP A 154 -0.87 -2.38 -15.95
N PRO A 155 0.44 -2.67 -15.81
CA PRO A 155 0.94 -3.84 -15.09
C PRO A 155 0.99 -3.59 -13.57
N HIS A 156 -0.09 -3.08 -12.98
CA HIS A 156 -0.21 -2.81 -11.55
C HIS A 156 -1.67 -2.94 -11.09
N ASN A 157 -1.94 -2.56 -9.84
CA ASN A 157 -3.20 -2.83 -9.14
C ASN A 157 -4.48 -2.41 -9.91
N TRP A 158 -4.40 -1.39 -10.79
CA TRP A 158 -5.54 -0.92 -11.58
C TRP A 158 -6.14 -1.99 -12.49
N ALA A 159 -5.31 -2.79 -13.17
CA ALA A 159 -5.80 -3.86 -14.04
C ALA A 159 -6.53 -4.95 -13.24
N ALA A 160 -6.00 -5.30 -12.06
CA ALA A 160 -6.63 -6.28 -11.18
C ALA A 160 -7.96 -5.80 -10.62
N VAL A 161 -7.99 -4.58 -10.06
CA VAL A 161 -9.18 -4.01 -9.42
C VAL A 161 -10.26 -3.73 -10.45
N CYS A 162 -9.98 -2.94 -11.48
CA CYS A 162 -10.98 -2.57 -12.48
C CYS A 162 -11.55 -3.80 -13.20
N GLY A 163 -10.66 -4.66 -13.72
CA GLY A 163 -11.05 -5.87 -14.41
C GLY A 163 -11.77 -6.87 -13.48
N GLY A 164 -11.26 -7.05 -12.26
CA GLY A 164 -11.80 -8.02 -11.32
C GLY A 164 -13.20 -7.64 -10.83
N CYS A 165 -13.39 -6.38 -10.43
CA CYS A 165 -14.68 -5.87 -9.98
C CYS A 165 -15.72 -5.85 -11.11
N ALA A 166 -15.35 -5.38 -12.31
CA ALA A 166 -16.25 -5.37 -13.46
C ALA A 166 -16.66 -6.79 -13.89
N GLY A 167 -15.71 -7.74 -13.88
CA GLY A 167 -16.00 -9.14 -14.19
C GLY A 167 -16.94 -9.79 -13.17
N LEU A 168 -16.73 -9.53 -11.86
CA LEU A 168 -17.64 -9.99 -10.81
C LEU A 168 -19.03 -9.34 -10.89
N ALA A 169 -19.11 -8.06 -11.29
CA ALA A 169 -20.37 -7.39 -11.53
C ALA A 169 -21.14 -8.03 -12.70
N ALA A 170 -20.45 -8.37 -13.80
CA ALA A 170 -21.05 -9.07 -14.93
C ALA A 170 -21.57 -10.45 -14.53
N LEU A 171 -20.76 -11.25 -13.82
CA LEU A 171 -21.17 -12.56 -13.28
C LEU A 171 -22.37 -12.47 -12.32
N ALA A 172 -22.53 -11.35 -11.63
CA ALA A 172 -23.63 -11.15 -10.70
C ALA A 172 -24.96 -10.78 -11.36
N LEU A 173 -24.94 -10.14 -12.55
CA LEU A 173 -26.14 -9.54 -13.15
C LEU A 173 -26.55 -10.16 -14.49
N TRP A 174 -25.61 -10.72 -15.26
CA TRP A 174 -25.87 -11.19 -16.61
C TRP A 174 -25.98 -12.70 -16.69
N GLU A 175 -26.88 -13.15 -17.55
CA GLU A 175 -26.96 -14.54 -17.97
C GLU A 175 -25.83 -14.91 -18.95
N PRO A 176 -25.46 -16.20 -19.06
CA PRO A 176 -24.48 -16.66 -20.04
C PRO A 176 -24.82 -16.23 -21.48
N GLY A 177 -23.85 -15.60 -22.15
CA GLY A 177 -24.00 -15.17 -23.54
C GLY A 177 -22.78 -14.41 -24.05
N PRO A 178 -22.75 -14.01 -25.33
CA PRO A 178 -21.58 -13.42 -25.97
C PRO A 178 -21.04 -12.15 -25.29
N ARG A 179 -21.94 -11.29 -24.78
CA ARG A 179 -21.55 -10.08 -24.04
C ARG A 179 -20.79 -10.45 -22.76
N LEU A 180 -21.29 -11.41 -21.98
CA LEU A 180 -20.61 -11.88 -20.76
C LEU A 180 -19.26 -12.50 -21.08
N THR A 181 -19.18 -13.38 -22.09
CA THR A 181 -17.92 -14.00 -22.51
C THR A 181 -16.87 -12.95 -22.86
N ARG A 182 -17.23 -11.93 -23.65
CA ARG A 182 -16.31 -10.85 -24.04
C ARG A 182 -15.81 -10.05 -22.83
N VAL A 183 -16.70 -9.72 -21.89
CA VAL A 183 -16.31 -9.03 -20.65
C VAL A 183 -15.34 -9.90 -19.85
N LEU A 184 -15.65 -11.18 -19.64
CA LEU A 184 -14.78 -12.08 -18.89
C LEU A 184 -13.41 -12.26 -19.54
N ASP A 185 -13.34 -12.35 -20.86
CA ASP A 185 -12.08 -12.46 -21.59
C ASP A 185 -11.19 -11.22 -21.40
N ARG A 186 -11.78 -10.01 -21.47
CA ARG A 186 -11.05 -8.75 -21.21
C ARG A 186 -10.61 -8.64 -19.75
N CYS A 187 -11.51 -8.93 -18.82
CA CYS A 187 -11.20 -8.91 -17.39
C CYS A 187 -10.09 -9.91 -17.04
N ARG A 188 -10.12 -11.11 -17.65
CA ARG A 188 -9.07 -12.13 -17.55
C ARG A 188 -7.75 -11.64 -18.13
N ALA A 189 -7.76 -11.00 -19.30
CA ALA A 189 -6.55 -10.42 -19.89
C ALA A 189 -5.93 -9.35 -18.96
N ALA A 190 -6.75 -8.48 -18.37
CA ALA A 190 -6.30 -7.50 -17.38
C ALA A 190 -5.67 -8.15 -16.14
N GLN A 191 -6.19 -9.30 -15.67
CA GLN A 191 -5.54 -10.05 -14.59
C GLN A 191 -4.15 -10.56 -14.99
N LEU A 192 -3.97 -11.00 -16.23
CA LEU A 192 -2.66 -11.44 -16.72
C LEU A 192 -1.69 -10.25 -16.88
N THR A 193 -2.18 -9.10 -17.32
CA THR A 193 -1.42 -7.83 -17.31
C THR A 193 -0.95 -7.49 -15.90
N TYR A 194 -1.84 -7.56 -14.90
CA TYR A 194 -1.47 -7.33 -13.50
C TYR A 194 -0.35 -8.28 -13.03
N LEU A 195 -0.48 -9.59 -13.29
CA LEU A 195 0.54 -10.57 -12.91
C LEU A 195 1.89 -10.33 -13.62
N SER A 196 1.88 -9.71 -14.80
CA SER A 196 3.11 -9.37 -15.53
C SER A 196 3.94 -8.28 -14.84
N GLY A 197 3.31 -7.45 -13.99
CA GLY A 197 3.98 -6.40 -13.23
C GLY A 197 4.81 -6.88 -12.04
N PHE A 198 4.65 -8.13 -11.62
CA PHE A 198 5.44 -8.70 -10.54
C PHE A 198 6.74 -9.31 -11.08
N GLY A 199 7.81 -9.20 -10.29
CA GLY A 199 8.98 -10.06 -10.41
C GLY A 199 8.65 -11.55 -10.16
N ASP A 200 9.65 -12.40 -10.34
CA ASP A 200 9.53 -13.83 -10.02
C ASP A 200 9.53 -14.07 -8.49
N ASP A 201 10.07 -13.12 -7.72
CA ASP A 201 10.00 -13.15 -6.25
C ASP A 201 8.61 -12.79 -5.67
N GLY A 202 7.71 -12.29 -6.50
CA GLY A 202 6.33 -11.92 -6.12
C GLY A 202 6.22 -10.66 -5.26
N GLY A 203 7.28 -9.86 -5.17
CA GLY A 203 7.29 -8.63 -4.38
C GLY A 203 6.36 -7.54 -4.91
N CYS A 204 5.69 -6.81 -4.01
CA CYS A 204 4.94 -5.61 -4.34
C CYS A 204 5.72 -4.36 -3.88
N ALA A 205 6.29 -3.60 -4.82
CA ALA A 205 7.10 -2.41 -4.53
C ALA A 205 6.32 -1.29 -3.81
N GLU A 206 4.99 -1.32 -3.92
CA GLU A 206 4.05 -0.38 -3.28
C GLU A 206 3.70 -0.79 -1.83
N GLY A 207 4.23 -1.92 -1.34
CA GLY A 207 4.00 -2.42 0.00
C GLY A 207 2.70 -3.23 0.16
N VAL A 208 2.43 -3.66 1.40
CA VAL A 208 1.36 -4.64 1.67
C VAL A 208 -0.05 -4.06 1.51
N GLY A 209 -0.25 -2.76 1.72
CA GLY A 209 -1.55 -2.11 1.49
C GLY A 209 -1.98 -2.20 0.01
N TYR A 210 -1.09 -1.84 -0.91
CA TYR A 210 -1.35 -1.98 -2.36
C TYR A 210 -1.35 -3.44 -2.83
N TRP A 211 -0.56 -4.30 -2.18
CA TRP A 211 -0.70 -5.75 -2.38
C TRP A 211 -2.12 -6.21 -2.03
N VAL A 212 -2.71 -5.78 -0.90
CA VAL A 212 -4.11 -6.10 -0.58
C VAL A 212 -5.00 -5.52 -1.67
N PHE A 213 -4.86 -4.24 -2.00
CA PHE A 213 -5.73 -3.57 -2.96
C PHE A 213 -5.77 -4.28 -4.33
N GLY A 214 -4.62 -4.63 -4.90
CA GLY A 214 -4.55 -5.35 -6.18
C GLY A 214 -4.82 -6.86 -6.06
N PHE A 215 -4.09 -7.54 -5.16
CA PHE A 215 -4.07 -9.01 -5.12
C PHE A 215 -5.38 -9.59 -4.57
N ALA A 216 -6.04 -8.88 -3.65
CA ALA A 216 -7.37 -9.29 -3.18
C ALA A 216 -8.36 -9.39 -4.34
N HIS A 217 -8.44 -8.33 -5.15
CA HIS A 217 -9.35 -8.25 -6.29
C HIS A 217 -9.02 -9.25 -7.40
N PHE A 218 -7.72 -9.52 -7.62
CA PHE A 218 -7.29 -10.64 -8.46
C PHE A 218 -7.83 -11.98 -7.92
N VAL A 219 -7.63 -12.28 -6.64
CA VAL A 219 -8.11 -13.53 -6.02
C VAL A 219 -9.64 -13.62 -6.07
N TYR A 220 -10.35 -12.53 -5.80
CA TYR A 220 -11.81 -12.51 -5.79
C TYR A 220 -12.40 -12.82 -7.17
N PHE A 221 -11.82 -12.23 -8.22
CA PHE A 221 -12.22 -12.53 -9.58
C PHE A 221 -11.77 -13.93 -10.02
N ALA A 222 -10.55 -14.36 -9.69
CA ALA A 222 -10.06 -15.70 -10.01
C ALA A 222 -10.96 -16.81 -9.44
N GLU A 223 -11.43 -16.65 -8.19
CA GLU A 223 -12.37 -17.58 -7.57
C GLU A 223 -13.73 -17.58 -8.30
N GLY A 224 -14.27 -16.40 -8.61
CA GLY A 224 -15.55 -16.27 -9.34
C GLY A 224 -15.49 -16.80 -10.77
N LEU A 225 -14.39 -16.53 -11.49
CA LEU A 225 -14.14 -17.06 -12.83
C LEU A 225 -14.04 -18.59 -12.78
N ARG A 226 -13.28 -19.15 -11.83
CA ARG A 226 -13.15 -20.60 -11.69
C ARG A 226 -14.49 -21.27 -11.39
N GLU A 227 -15.32 -20.68 -10.53
CA GLU A 227 -16.66 -21.21 -10.25
C GLU A 227 -17.53 -21.23 -11.52
N PHE A 228 -17.39 -20.22 -12.38
CA PHE A 228 -18.18 -20.10 -13.62
C PHE A 228 -17.64 -20.95 -14.79
N THR A 229 -16.32 -20.98 -15.01
CA THR A 229 -15.70 -21.60 -16.21
C THR A 229 -14.87 -22.85 -15.92
N GLY A 230 -14.48 -23.06 -14.67
CA GLY A 230 -13.50 -24.07 -14.27
C GLY A 230 -12.03 -23.64 -14.44
N GLU A 231 -11.75 -22.47 -15.03
CA GLU A 231 -10.38 -21.98 -15.18
C GLU A 231 -9.80 -21.48 -13.85
N ASP A 232 -8.63 -21.97 -13.45
CA ASP A 232 -7.98 -21.57 -12.20
C ASP A 232 -6.81 -20.60 -12.44
N LEU A 233 -7.07 -19.29 -12.36
CA LEU A 233 -6.02 -18.27 -12.48
C LEU A 233 -5.01 -18.33 -11.33
N LEU A 234 -5.39 -18.91 -10.18
CA LEU A 234 -4.46 -19.07 -9.05
C LEU A 234 -3.37 -20.11 -9.33
N ALA A 235 -3.53 -20.94 -10.36
CA ALA A 235 -2.52 -21.89 -10.81
C ALA A 235 -1.36 -21.22 -11.59
N HIS A 236 -1.45 -19.91 -11.87
CA HIS A 236 -0.38 -19.19 -12.55
C HIS A 236 0.93 -19.22 -11.73
N PRO A 237 2.10 -19.51 -12.33
CA PRO A 237 3.35 -19.77 -11.60
C PRO A 237 3.81 -18.67 -10.63
N LYS A 238 3.50 -17.39 -10.93
CA LYS A 238 3.84 -16.25 -10.07
C LYS A 238 2.97 -16.13 -8.82
N VAL A 239 1.72 -16.61 -8.87
CA VAL A 239 0.72 -16.38 -7.82
C VAL A 239 1.15 -16.91 -6.44
N PRO A 240 1.77 -18.10 -6.32
CA PRO A 240 2.28 -18.55 -5.03
C PRO A 240 3.36 -17.65 -4.42
N ALA A 241 4.22 -17.02 -5.23
CA ALA A 241 5.23 -16.09 -4.73
C ALA A 241 4.57 -14.79 -4.26
N ILE A 242 3.68 -14.22 -5.08
CA ILE A 242 2.91 -13.02 -4.76
C ILE A 242 2.11 -13.22 -3.47
N ALA A 243 1.46 -14.37 -3.30
CA ALA A 243 0.67 -14.65 -2.11
C ALA A 243 1.49 -14.69 -0.81
N ARG A 244 2.80 -14.98 -0.89
CA ARG A 244 3.68 -15.06 0.28
C ARG A 244 4.27 -13.70 0.68
N PHE A 245 4.09 -12.66 -0.14
CA PHE A 245 4.71 -11.36 0.08
C PHE A 245 4.52 -10.78 1.49
N PRO A 246 3.31 -10.73 2.10
CA PRO A 246 3.18 -10.21 3.46
C PRO A 246 3.96 -11.03 4.50
N GLY A 247 4.01 -12.36 4.35
CA GLY A 247 4.85 -13.24 5.17
C GLY A 247 6.36 -13.04 4.93
N ALA A 248 6.74 -12.56 3.75
CA ALA A 248 8.10 -12.31 3.33
C ALA A 248 8.67 -10.99 3.84
N VAL A 249 7.84 -9.97 4.12
CA VAL A 249 8.33 -8.62 4.45
C VAL A 249 7.94 -8.07 5.82
N HIS A 250 7.13 -8.77 6.62
CA HIS A 250 6.76 -8.25 7.94
C HIS A 250 7.96 -8.13 8.90
N LEU A 251 7.85 -7.17 9.84
CA LEU A 251 8.81 -6.90 10.91
C LEU A 251 8.41 -7.56 12.26
N GLY A 252 7.20 -8.13 12.33
CA GLY A 252 6.64 -8.74 13.55
C GLY A 252 5.76 -7.78 14.35
N GLY A 253 4.89 -8.30 15.22
CA GLY A 253 3.95 -7.48 15.99
C GLY A 253 3.00 -6.65 15.12
N GLY A 254 2.66 -7.15 13.93
CA GLY A 254 1.84 -6.47 12.93
C GLY A 254 2.51 -5.31 12.19
N LEU A 255 3.83 -5.13 12.33
CA LEU A 255 4.59 -4.10 11.62
C LEU A 255 5.11 -4.59 10.26
N PHE A 256 5.22 -3.65 9.32
CA PHE A 256 5.80 -3.81 8.00
C PHE A 256 6.69 -2.60 7.68
N PRO A 257 7.71 -2.74 6.82
CA PRO A 257 8.45 -1.58 6.33
C PRO A 257 7.52 -0.75 5.44
N ALA A 258 7.33 0.52 5.80
CA ALA A 258 6.48 1.46 5.07
C ALA A 258 7.20 2.08 3.85
N PHE A 259 7.96 1.28 3.10
CA PHE A 259 8.64 1.76 1.89
C PHE A 259 7.61 2.15 0.82
N SER A 260 7.90 3.21 0.05
CA SER A 260 6.96 3.76 -0.95
C SER A 260 5.69 4.31 -0.29
N ASP A 261 4.57 4.43 -1.02
CA ASP A 261 3.28 4.89 -0.45
C ASP A 261 2.57 3.80 0.40
N ALA A 262 3.32 3.15 1.29
CA ALA A 262 2.84 2.11 2.20
C ALA A 262 2.56 2.64 3.60
N GLU A 263 1.92 1.82 4.42
CA GLU A 263 1.66 2.07 5.84
C GLU A 263 2.43 1.06 6.71
N GLU A 264 2.73 1.43 7.97
CA GLU A 264 3.47 0.56 8.89
C GLU A 264 2.63 -0.63 9.39
N ARG A 265 1.30 -0.51 9.39
CA ARG A 265 0.35 -1.48 9.95
C ARG A 265 -0.84 -1.77 9.02
N PRO A 266 -0.59 -2.28 7.81
CA PRO A 266 -1.63 -2.63 6.88
C PRO A 266 -2.48 -3.79 7.41
N ARG A 267 -3.75 -3.78 7.02
CA ARG A 267 -4.70 -4.81 7.38
C ARG A 267 -4.97 -5.73 6.20
N VAL A 268 -4.89 -7.04 6.44
CA VAL A 268 -5.23 -8.07 5.47
C VAL A 268 -6.63 -8.58 5.76
N PRO A 269 -7.56 -8.52 4.78
CA PRO A 269 -8.91 -9.05 4.94
C PRO A 269 -8.90 -10.51 5.35
N ALA A 270 -9.68 -10.88 6.37
CA ALA A 270 -9.66 -12.22 6.92
C ALA A 270 -10.12 -13.28 5.90
N GLY A 271 -11.11 -12.96 5.06
CA GLY A 271 -11.52 -13.82 3.95
C GLY A 271 -10.38 -14.10 2.97
N LEU A 272 -9.64 -13.07 2.57
CA LEU A 272 -8.47 -13.20 1.69
C LEU A 272 -7.40 -14.09 2.33
N ALA A 273 -7.02 -13.77 3.57
CA ALA A 273 -6.02 -14.52 4.32
C ALA A 273 -6.36 -16.02 4.41
N ARG A 274 -7.63 -16.34 4.67
CA ARG A 274 -8.10 -17.73 4.66
C ARG A 274 -8.01 -18.35 3.27
N ARG A 275 -8.49 -17.66 2.24
CA ARG A 275 -8.55 -18.22 0.89
C ARG A 275 -7.16 -18.55 0.35
N ILE A 276 -6.18 -17.67 0.52
CA ILE A 276 -4.81 -17.92 0.07
C ILE A 276 -4.12 -19.01 0.90
N ALA A 277 -4.44 -19.15 2.18
CA ALA A 277 -3.95 -20.26 2.99
C ALA A 277 -4.51 -21.60 2.49
N GLU A 278 -5.81 -21.69 2.23
CA GLU A 278 -6.47 -22.90 1.72
C GLU A 278 -6.00 -23.28 0.30
N ARG A 279 -5.86 -22.30 -0.59
CA ARG A 279 -5.58 -22.53 -2.03
C ARG A 279 -4.10 -22.63 -2.37
N LEU A 280 -3.26 -21.87 -1.66
CA LEU A 280 -1.85 -21.66 -2.02
C LEU A 280 -0.88 -22.05 -0.90
N GLY A 281 -1.39 -22.38 0.29
CA GLY A 281 -0.56 -22.61 1.49
C GLY A 281 0.20 -21.36 1.96
N ALA A 282 -0.18 -20.18 1.46
CA ALA A 282 0.44 -18.92 1.85
C ALA A 282 -0.10 -18.46 3.21
N ARG A 283 0.79 -18.05 4.10
CA ARG A 283 0.43 -17.54 5.43
C ARG A 283 0.76 -16.07 5.52
N VAL A 284 -0.14 -15.33 6.15
CA VAL A 284 0.04 -13.91 6.50
C VAL A 284 0.22 -13.79 8.02
N PRO A 285 0.95 -12.77 8.50
CA PRO A 285 1.09 -12.53 9.93
C PRO A 285 -0.27 -12.31 10.59
N GLY A 286 -0.56 -13.06 11.66
CA GLY A 286 -1.86 -13.05 12.32
C GLY A 286 -2.27 -11.67 12.85
N GLU A 287 -1.32 -10.85 13.29
CA GLU A 287 -1.55 -9.49 13.77
C GLU A 287 -1.94 -8.52 12.66
N ALA A 288 -1.63 -8.85 11.41
CA ALA A 288 -2.04 -8.08 10.23
C ALA A 288 -3.44 -8.49 9.75
N VAL A 289 -3.91 -9.70 10.11
CA VAL A 289 -5.24 -10.16 9.72
C VAL A 289 -6.30 -9.35 10.46
N GLU A 290 -7.28 -8.85 9.71
CA GLU A 290 -8.41 -8.13 10.29
C GLU A 290 -9.11 -8.97 11.37
N SER A 291 -9.15 -8.43 12.58
CA SER A 291 -9.88 -9.05 13.68
C SER A 291 -11.36 -8.70 13.59
N ALA A 292 -12.22 -9.57 14.14
CA ALA A 292 -13.65 -9.29 14.24
C ALA A 292 -13.99 -8.01 15.06
N ALA A 293 -13.01 -7.43 15.76
CA ALA A 293 -13.14 -6.19 16.54
C ALA A 293 -12.74 -4.92 15.76
N ALA A 294 -12.02 -5.02 14.63
CA ALA A 294 -11.53 -3.89 13.83
C ALA A 294 -12.62 -3.28 12.95
N ASP A 295 -12.67 -1.96 12.71
CA ASP A 295 -13.67 -1.26 11.86
C ASP A 295 -14.05 -2.04 10.58
N LEU A 296 -15.35 -2.02 10.25
CA LEU A 296 -15.83 -2.77 9.08
C LEU A 296 -15.08 -2.31 7.84
N PRO A 297 -14.59 -3.24 6.99
CA PRO A 297 -14.00 -2.87 5.72
C PRO A 297 -14.99 -2.02 4.93
N ARG A 298 -14.49 -0.91 4.36
CA ARG A 298 -15.28 -0.06 3.46
C ARG A 298 -15.49 -0.75 2.11
N ASP A 299 -14.53 -1.59 1.72
CA ASP A 299 -14.55 -2.41 0.52
C ASP A 299 -15.52 -3.59 0.65
N TRP A 300 -16.46 -3.68 -0.29
CA TRP A 300 -17.46 -4.75 -0.33
C TRP A 300 -16.86 -6.11 -0.70
N GLY A 301 -15.86 -6.15 -1.58
CA GLY A 301 -15.14 -7.37 -1.93
C GLY A 301 -14.56 -8.00 -0.66
N ASP A 302 -13.82 -7.21 0.12
CA ASP A 302 -13.20 -7.66 1.37
C ASP A 302 -14.22 -8.15 2.41
N LEU A 303 -15.26 -7.35 2.68
CA LEU A 303 -16.28 -7.70 3.68
C LEU A 303 -17.09 -8.93 3.25
N SER A 304 -17.56 -8.96 1.99
CA SER A 304 -18.38 -10.06 1.49
C SER A 304 -17.60 -11.37 1.44
N ARG A 305 -16.31 -11.35 1.09
CA ARG A 305 -15.45 -12.54 1.10
C ARG A 305 -15.12 -12.96 2.53
N THR A 306 -14.93 -12.04 3.46
CA THR A 306 -14.79 -12.37 4.88
C THR A 306 -16.03 -13.07 5.43
N LEU A 307 -17.24 -12.59 5.09
CA LEU A 307 -18.49 -13.22 5.53
C LEU A 307 -18.73 -14.60 4.90
N ARG A 308 -18.32 -14.79 3.64
CA ARG A 308 -18.55 -16.04 2.89
C ARG A 308 -17.48 -17.10 3.11
N TRP A 309 -16.23 -16.68 3.19
CA TRP A 309 -15.09 -17.59 3.30
C TRP A 309 -14.69 -17.81 4.76
N GLY A 310 -14.96 -16.85 5.64
CA GLY A 310 -14.64 -16.91 7.07
C GLY A 310 -13.20 -16.46 7.37
N THR A 311 -12.80 -16.64 8.62
CA THR A 311 -11.47 -16.25 9.13
C THR A 311 -10.49 -17.41 9.08
N PRO A 312 -9.18 -17.17 8.86
CA PRO A 312 -8.17 -18.22 8.89
C PRO A 312 -7.98 -18.74 10.32
N ASP A 313 -7.35 -19.91 10.44
CA ASP A 313 -6.87 -20.39 11.73
C ASP A 313 -5.76 -19.45 12.26
N PRO A 314 -5.67 -19.26 13.59
CA PRO A 314 -4.60 -18.48 14.18
C PRO A 314 -3.23 -18.97 13.72
N THR A 315 -2.40 -18.06 13.23
CA THR A 315 -1.01 -18.37 12.89
C THR A 315 -0.13 -18.24 14.12
N SER A 316 0.88 -19.10 14.24
CA SER A 316 1.94 -18.92 15.24
C SER A 316 2.71 -17.62 14.97
N ALA A 317 3.42 -17.14 16.00
CA ALA A 317 4.39 -16.08 15.79
C ALA A 317 5.36 -16.50 14.66
N PRO A 318 5.73 -15.57 13.79
CA PRO A 318 6.62 -15.85 12.69
C PRO A 318 8.02 -16.22 13.21
N GLU A 319 8.66 -17.19 12.55
CA GLU A 319 10.00 -17.63 12.91
C GLU A 319 11.04 -16.54 12.60
N PRO A 320 12.09 -16.39 13.43
CA PRO A 320 13.23 -15.56 13.10
C PRO A 320 13.86 -15.95 11.78
N GLY A 321 14.28 -14.97 10.99
CA GLY A 321 14.91 -15.26 9.70
C GLY A 321 15.13 -14.03 8.84
N THR A 322 15.87 -14.26 7.76
CA THR A 322 16.19 -13.26 6.74
C THR A 322 15.44 -13.60 5.46
N THR A 323 14.80 -12.61 4.85
CA THR A 323 14.20 -12.70 3.52
C THR A 323 14.82 -11.64 2.63
N TYR A 324 15.21 -12.04 1.43
CA TYR A 324 15.70 -11.14 0.38
C TYR A 324 14.84 -11.36 -0.87
N LEU A 325 14.28 -10.26 -1.37
CA LEU A 325 13.47 -10.21 -2.60
C LEU A 325 14.35 -9.60 -3.70
N PRO A 326 14.94 -10.41 -4.60
CA PRO A 326 15.93 -9.94 -5.56
C PRO A 326 15.40 -8.95 -6.61
N ASP A 327 14.16 -9.09 -7.05
CA ASP A 327 13.58 -8.21 -8.08
C ASP A 327 13.23 -6.84 -7.50
N LEU A 328 12.81 -6.79 -6.24
CA LEU A 328 12.63 -5.53 -5.50
C LEU A 328 13.93 -4.96 -4.91
N ALA A 329 14.94 -5.81 -4.73
CA ALA A 329 16.09 -5.56 -3.87
C ALA A 329 15.72 -5.13 -2.44
N TRP A 330 14.67 -5.73 -1.88
CA TRP A 330 14.27 -5.54 -0.47
C TRP A 330 14.85 -6.63 0.40
N LEU A 331 15.34 -6.24 1.56
CA LEU A 331 15.84 -7.14 2.57
C LEU A 331 15.07 -6.94 3.87
N VAL A 332 14.60 -8.02 4.47
CA VAL A 332 13.96 -8.01 5.79
C VAL A 332 14.58 -9.09 6.66
N ASP A 333 15.02 -8.70 7.84
CA ASP A 333 15.55 -9.60 8.85
C ASP A 333 14.77 -9.41 10.14
N ARG A 334 14.16 -10.48 10.65
CA ARG A 334 13.27 -10.43 11.81
C ARG A 334 13.71 -11.43 12.88
N GLY A 335 13.67 -11.00 14.13
CA GLY A 335 13.80 -11.83 15.32
C GLY A 335 12.55 -11.78 16.18
N GLN A 336 12.60 -12.35 17.37
CA GLN A 336 11.46 -12.33 18.30
C GLN A 336 11.13 -10.93 18.84
N ALA A 337 12.14 -10.06 18.98
CA ALA A 337 11.99 -8.76 19.62
C ALA A 337 12.59 -7.59 18.82
N VAL A 338 13.35 -7.85 17.77
CA VAL A 338 14.01 -6.85 16.93
C VAL A 338 13.83 -7.22 15.47
N ALA A 339 13.76 -6.22 14.59
CA ALA A 339 13.70 -6.41 13.16
C ALA A 339 14.40 -5.26 12.43
N PHE A 340 14.88 -5.57 11.24
CA PHE A 340 15.62 -4.69 10.35
C PHE A 340 15.08 -4.87 8.93
N ALA A 341 14.95 -3.78 8.19
CA ALA A 341 14.68 -3.84 6.76
C ALA A 341 15.52 -2.80 6.01
N ALA A 342 15.86 -3.09 4.76
CA ALA A 342 16.57 -2.17 3.89
C ALA A 342 16.05 -2.24 2.45
N LYS A 343 16.07 -1.10 1.76
CA LYS A 343 15.57 -0.93 0.40
C LYS A 343 16.69 -0.57 -0.58
N GLY A 344 16.77 -1.35 -1.65
CA GLY A 344 17.50 -1.04 -2.88
C GLY A 344 16.55 -0.51 -3.95
N GLY A 345 16.51 -1.15 -5.11
CA GLY A 345 15.53 -0.88 -6.16
C GLY A 345 15.90 0.30 -7.04
N HIS A 346 14.90 1.02 -7.55
CA HIS A 346 15.10 2.23 -8.35
C HIS A 346 14.07 3.33 -8.08
N ASN A 347 14.44 4.58 -8.34
CA ASN A 347 13.60 5.75 -8.08
C ASN A 347 12.52 6.00 -9.15
N ALA A 348 11.96 4.93 -9.71
CA ALA A 348 10.77 4.98 -10.57
C ALA A 348 9.87 3.76 -10.38
N GLU A 349 9.97 3.09 -9.24
CA GLU A 349 9.00 2.07 -8.85
C GLU A 349 7.58 2.68 -8.79
N PRO A 350 6.52 1.88 -8.96
CA PRO A 350 5.16 2.36 -8.73
C PRO A 350 5.03 2.94 -7.32
N HIS A 351 4.41 4.13 -7.20
CA HIS A 351 4.26 4.84 -5.93
C HIS A 351 5.58 5.07 -5.16
N ASN A 352 6.72 5.14 -5.85
CA ASN A 352 8.02 5.24 -5.20
C ASN A 352 8.24 6.57 -4.48
N HIS A 353 9.27 6.52 -3.62
CA HIS A 353 10.02 7.67 -3.12
C HIS A 353 11.46 7.62 -3.68
N ASN A 354 12.23 8.68 -3.45
CA ASN A 354 13.67 8.69 -3.73
C ASN A 354 14.44 8.24 -2.49
N ASP A 355 14.57 6.93 -2.29
CA ASP A 355 14.91 6.32 -0.99
C ASP A 355 15.95 5.18 -1.10
N LEU A 356 16.80 5.16 -2.14
CA LEU A 356 17.74 4.06 -2.34
C LEU A 356 18.79 4.01 -1.22
N GLY A 357 18.86 2.88 -0.50
CA GLY A 357 19.71 2.74 0.69
C GLY A 357 19.04 3.14 2.00
N GLN A 358 17.72 3.34 1.99
CA GLN A 358 16.87 3.53 3.16
C GLN A 358 16.81 2.24 4.00
N PHE A 359 16.62 2.40 5.32
CA PHE A 359 16.45 1.28 6.24
C PHE A 359 15.49 1.60 7.38
N VAL A 360 14.92 0.54 7.96
CA VAL A 360 14.01 0.58 9.11
C VAL A 360 14.60 -0.25 10.24
N LEU A 361 14.52 0.28 11.47
CA LEU A 361 14.79 -0.47 12.70
C LEU A 361 13.54 -0.52 13.55
N ALA A 362 13.10 -1.73 13.87
CA ALA A 362 11.95 -1.96 14.73
C ALA A 362 12.31 -2.87 15.91
N ALA A 363 11.66 -2.65 17.05
CA ALA A 363 11.79 -3.53 18.19
C ALA A 363 10.54 -3.51 19.07
N ARG A 364 10.18 -4.68 19.61
CA ARG A 364 9.04 -4.88 20.52
C ARG A 364 7.72 -4.26 20.01
N GLY A 365 7.49 -4.32 18.70
CA GLY A 365 6.28 -3.80 18.06
C GLY A 365 6.29 -2.29 17.78
N GLU A 366 7.44 -1.63 17.89
CA GLU A 366 7.63 -0.20 17.60
C GLU A 366 8.66 0.01 16.49
N VAL A 367 8.40 0.99 15.61
CA VAL A 367 9.38 1.49 14.63
C VAL A 367 10.17 2.62 15.29
N LEU A 368 11.49 2.49 15.32
CA LEU A 368 12.40 3.43 15.99
C LEU A 368 13.12 4.33 14.98
N LEU A 369 13.57 3.75 13.87
CA LEU A 369 14.03 4.46 12.68
C LEU A 369 13.08 4.10 11.55
N ALA A 370 12.48 5.11 10.93
CA ALA A 370 11.27 4.95 10.14
C ALA A 370 11.50 5.25 8.65
N ASP A 371 10.67 4.57 7.85
CA ASP A 371 10.17 5.14 6.61
C ASP A 371 8.83 5.83 6.92
N LEU A 372 8.55 6.96 6.30
CA LEU A 372 7.34 7.72 6.57
C LEU A 372 6.12 7.13 5.89
N GLY A 373 6.30 6.37 4.81
CA GLY A 373 5.20 5.87 4.00
C GLY A 373 4.49 6.95 3.19
N ALA A 374 3.23 6.70 2.84
CA ALA A 374 2.43 7.59 2.01
C ALA A 374 2.26 9.00 2.61
N GLY A 375 2.45 10.02 1.76
CA GLY A 375 2.06 11.39 2.07
C GLY A 375 0.61 11.69 1.70
N GLU A 376 0.15 12.91 2.01
CA GLU A 376 -1.17 13.40 1.60
C GLU A 376 -1.29 13.50 0.07
N TYR A 377 -2.32 12.87 -0.50
CA TYR A 377 -2.55 12.83 -1.94
C TYR A 377 -3.18 14.12 -2.47
N ARG A 378 -2.32 15.09 -2.77
CA ARG A 378 -2.68 16.33 -3.48
C ARG A 378 -2.38 16.22 -4.97
N LYS A 379 -2.96 17.10 -5.79
CA LYS A 379 -2.73 17.13 -7.25
C LYS A 379 -1.25 17.06 -7.64
N GLY A 380 -0.39 17.86 -6.99
CA GLY A 380 1.05 17.85 -7.25
C GLY A 380 1.78 16.54 -6.86
N TYR A 381 1.18 15.71 -6.00
CA TYR A 381 1.77 14.42 -5.62
C TYR A 381 1.81 13.43 -6.80
N PHE A 382 0.94 13.63 -7.79
CA PHE A 382 0.81 12.82 -9.00
C PHE A 382 1.44 13.48 -10.24
N ASP A 383 2.17 14.57 -10.07
CA ASP A 383 2.88 15.28 -11.15
C ASP A 383 4.39 15.14 -10.93
N ASP A 384 5.09 14.52 -11.87
CA ASP A 384 6.54 14.28 -11.81
C ASP A 384 7.36 15.54 -11.54
N ALA A 385 6.88 16.71 -12.00
CA ALA A 385 7.58 17.98 -11.79
C ALA A 385 7.48 18.48 -10.33
N THR A 386 6.51 18.00 -9.55
CA THR A 386 6.24 18.49 -8.19
C THR A 386 6.23 17.41 -7.11
N ARG A 387 6.08 16.12 -7.47
CA ARG A 387 6.00 14.96 -6.55
C ARG A 387 7.15 14.93 -5.57
N TYR A 388 8.38 15.08 -6.05
CA TYR A 388 9.59 15.02 -5.20
C TYR A 388 9.86 16.33 -4.44
N GLY A 389 8.97 17.32 -4.52
CA GLY A 389 8.90 18.44 -3.59
C GLY A 389 8.17 18.10 -2.28
N PHE A 390 7.33 17.05 -2.29
CA PHE A 390 6.66 16.55 -1.10
C PHE A 390 7.65 15.80 -0.21
N LEU A 391 7.55 16.01 1.10
CA LEU A 391 8.53 15.51 2.08
C LEU A 391 8.67 13.98 2.03
N HIS A 392 7.54 13.26 1.95
CA HIS A 392 7.50 11.80 1.94
C HIS A 392 8.17 11.19 0.70
N ALA A 393 7.90 11.75 -0.48
CA ALA A 393 8.47 11.22 -1.74
C ALA A 393 9.95 11.61 -1.95
N SER A 394 10.44 12.63 -1.26
CA SER A 394 11.81 13.14 -1.38
C SER A 394 12.78 12.43 -0.44
N SER A 395 14.03 12.24 -0.88
CA SER A 395 15.12 11.71 -0.04
C SER A 395 15.42 12.56 1.21
N ARG A 396 14.83 13.76 1.33
CA ARG A 396 14.94 14.64 2.52
C ARG A 396 14.41 14.00 3.79
N ALA A 397 13.43 13.10 3.68
CA ALA A 397 12.84 12.42 4.82
C ALA A 397 13.01 10.90 4.74
N HIS A 398 14.13 10.47 4.16
CA HIS A 398 14.62 9.10 4.21
C HIS A 398 15.96 9.05 4.93
N SER A 399 16.28 7.92 5.56
CA SER A 399 17.55 7.70 6.24
C SER A 399 18.68 7.41 5.24
N VAL A 400 18.90 8.33 4.29
CA VAL A 400 19.90 8.26 3.21
C VAL A 400 20.77 9.52 3.20
N PRO A 401 22.02 9.45 2.69
CA PRO A 401 22.91 10.61 2.73
C PRO A 401 22.45 11.73 1.80
N ARG A 402 22.83 12.97 2.14
CA ARG A 402 22.87 14.09 1.19
C ARG A 402 24.32 14.35 0.84
N VAL A 403 24.62 14.37 -0.47
CA VAL A 403 25.99 14.46 -0.98
C VAL A 403 26.19 15.81 -1.64
N ASP A 404 27.16 16.61 -1.18
CA ASP A 404 27.41 17.97 -1.69
C ASP A 404 26.15 18.85 -1.67
N GLY A 405 25.31 18.67 -0.64
CA GLY A 405 24.02 19.33 -0.48
C GLY A 405 22.90 18.84 -1.41
N ARG A 406 23.16 17.83 -2.25
CA ARG A 406 22.18 17.25 -3.19
C ARG A 406 21.45 16.05 -2.61
N GLU A 407 20.20 15.92 -3.03
CA GLU A 407 19.27 14.82 -2.75
C GLU A 407 19.35 13.78 -3.86
N GLN A 408 18.70 12.63 -3.65
CA GLN A 408 18.53 11.65 -4.71
C GLN A 408 17.56 12.14 -5.78
N VAL A 409 17.81 11.73 -7.02
CA VAL A 409 17.02 12.11 -8.20
C VAL A 409 16.07 10.98 -8.59
N ALA A 410 14.92 11.34 -9.14
CA ALA A 410 13.94 10.39 -9.65
C ALA A 410 14.34 9.76 -10.99
N GLY A 411 13.73 8.63 -11.32
CA GLY A 411 13.81 7.99 -12.63
C GLY A 411 14.34 6.56 -12.59
N ASN A 412 13.97 5.77 -13.61
CA ASN A 412 14.32 4.35 -13.71
C ASN A 412 15.84 4.11 -13.82
N ALA A 413 16.57 5.07 -14.41
CA ALA A 413 18.04 5.00 -14.49
C ALA A 413 18.74 5.25 -13.14
N ARG A 414 17.99 5.70 -12.12
CA ARG A 414 18.47 5.93 -10.75
C ARG A 414 18.19 4.68 -9.95
N ALA A 415 19.13 3.75 -9.98
CA ALA A 415 18.98 2.44 -9.36
C ALA A 415 20.15 2.12 -8.43
N ALA A 416 19.84 1.44 -7.33
CA ALA A 416 20.85 0.84 -6.46
C ALA A 416 21.32 -0.48 -7.07
N GLN A 417 22.61 -0.74 -7.03
CA GLN A 417 23.16 -2.04 -7.41
C GLN A 417 23.48 -2.85 -6.16
N VAL A 418 22.85 -4.02 -6.02
CA VAL A 418 23.18 -4.95 -4.93
C VAL A 418 24.57 -5.53 -5.21
N ARG A 419 25.56 -5.10 -4.41
CA ARG A 419 26.95 -5.57 -4.51
C ARG A 419 27.15 -6.87 -3.74
N ASP A 420 26.42 -7.03 -2.64
CA ASP A 420 26.53 -8.17 -1.76
C ASP A 420 25.25 -8.36 -0.94
N CYS A 421 24.82 -9.62 -0.81
CA CYS A 421 23.72 -10.00 0.08
C CYS A 421 24.04 -11.38 0.67
N ARG A 422 24.43 -11.39 1.94
CA ARG A 422 24.85 -12.60 2.67
C ARG A 422 24.03 -12.74 3.95
N PRO A 423 22.87 -13.43 3.90
CA PRO A 423 22.19 -13.89 5.10
C PRO A 423 23.12 -14.70 6.00
N ARG A 424 22.96 -14.55 7.31
CA ARG A 424 23.70 -15.23 8.37
C ARG A 424 22.70 -15.86 9.33
N ASP A 425 23.15 -16.83 10.12
CA ASP A 425 22.32 -17.45 11.16
C ASP A 425 21.79 -16.41 12.16
N ASP A 426 22.55 -15.35 12.42
CA ASP A 426 22.22 -14.25 13.34
C ASP A 426 22.07 -12.89 12.63
N GLY A 427 21.53 -12.83 11.41
CA GLY A 427 21.22 -11.57 10.74
C GLY A 427 21.72 -11.54 9.31
N VAL A 428 22.34 -10.43 8.87
CA VAL A 428 22.70 -10.26 7.46
C VAL A 428 23.84 -9.26 7.26
N ASP A 429 24.64 -9.51 6.22
CA ASP A 429 25.52 -8.52 5.61
C ASP A 429 24.95 -8.15 4.23
N PHE A 430 24.61 -6.88 4.03
CA PHE A 430 23.99 -6.38 2.80
C PHE A 430 24.71 -5.13 2.33
N THR A 431 25.04 -5.01 1.05
CA THR A 431 25.74 -3.85 0.50
C THR A 431 25.12 -3.41 -0.82
N LEU A 432 24.77 -2.14 -0.87
CA LEU A 432 24.22 -1.44 -2.02
C LEU A 432 25.26 -0.44 -2.53
N ASP A 433 25.39 -0.33 -3.84
CA ASP A 433 25.98 0.82 -4.49
C ASP A 433 24.85 1.76 -4.88
N ILE A 434 24.77 2.91 -4.21
CA ILE A 434 23.70 3.90 -4.37
C ILE A 434 24.17 5.13 -5.15
N SER A 435 25.36 5.09 -5.76
CA SER A 435 25.89 6.21 -6.55
C SER A 435 24.95 6.68 -7.65
N GLY A 436 24.29 5.73 -8.31
CA GLY A 436 23.36 6.01 -9.41
C GLY A 436 22.16 6.86 -9.00
N ALA A 437 21.87 6.97 -7.70
CA ALA A 437 20.79 7.79 -7.17
C ALA A 437 21.11 9.30 -7.19
N TYR A 438 22.39 9.68 -7.25
CA TYR A 438 22.85 11.05 -7.07
C TYR A 438 23.46 11.63 -8.36
N GLU A 439 23.21 12.92 -8.59
CA GLU A 439 23.88 13.69 -9.64
C GLU A 439 24.80 14.75 -9.02
N VAL A 440 25.99 14.31 -8.61
CA VAL A 440 26.99 15.16 -7.94
C VAL A 440 28.30 15.13 -8.70
N ASN A 441 28.77 16.30 -9.12
CA ASN A 441 30.08 16.43 -9.74
C ASN A 441 31.19 16.08 -8.73
N GLY A 442 32.02 15.11 -9.11
CA GLY A 442 33.12 14.60 -8.28
C GLY A 442 32.75 13.45 -7.37
N LEU A 443 31.50 12.94 -7.39
CA LEU A 443 31.14 11.69 -6.70
C LEU A 443 31.42 10.50 -7.63
N ALA A 444 32.44 9.70 -7.33
CA ALA A 444 32.79 8.51 -8.11
C ALA A 444 32.07 7.26 -7.60
N ALA A 445 31.96 7.09 -6.28
CA ALA A 445 31.25 5.98 -5.65
C ALA A 445 30.64 6.36 -4.30
N LEU A 446 29.52 5.74 -3.95
CA LEU A 446 28.84 5.77 -2.66
C LEU A 446 28.22 4.40 -2.43
N ARG A 447 28.94 3.57 -1.68
CA ARG A 447 28.51 2.22 -1.31
C ARG A 447 28.06 2.24 0.14
N ARG A 448 26.82 1.82 0.36
CA ARG A 448 26.21 1.70 1.68
C ARG A 448 26.09 0.24 2.06
N GLY A 449 26.70 -0.14 3.17
CA GLY A 449 26.66 -1.47 3.76
C GLY A 449 25.86 -1.50 5.07
N PHE A 450 25.20 -2.61 5.33
CA PHE A 450 24.49 -2.92 6.56
C PHE A 450 24.99 -4.25 7.11
N ASN A 451 25.61 -4.22 8.29
CA ASN A 451 25.90 -5.44 9.06
C ASN A 451 24.93 -5.48 10.25
N TRP A 452 23.89 -6.28 10.11
CA TRP A 452 22.83 -6.44 11.11
C TRP A 452 23.01 -7.73 11.90
N ARG A 453 22.92 -7.65 13.23
CA ARG A 453 22.98 -8.80 14.15
C ARG A 453 21.78 -8.82 15.08
N ARG A 454 20.93 -9.85 14.96
CA ARG A 454 19.67 -9.94 15.73
C ARG A 454 19.90 -10.14 17.21
N SER A 455 20.81 -11.05 17.60
CA SER A 455 21.02 -11.45 18.99
C SER A 455 21.46 -10.27 19.87
N SER A 456 22.30 -9.39 19.34
CA SER A 456 22.77 -8.19 20.02
C SER A 456 21.93 -6.96 19.72
N GLY A 457 21.06 -7.00 18.70
CA GLY A 457 20.39 -5.83 18.16
C GLY A 457 21.38 -4.77 17.66
N GLU A 458 22.53 -5.18 17.10
CA GLU A 458 23.53 -4.23 16.59
C GLU A 458 23.36 -4.07 15.07
N LEU A 459 23.26 -2.84 14.60
CA LEU A 459 23.38 -2.49 13.19
C LEU A 459 24.63 -1.63 13.00
N LEU A 460 25.52 -2.04 12.11
CA LEU A 460 26.57 -1.18 11.59
C LEU A 460 26.21 -0.73 10.18
N VAL A 461 25.99 0.58 10.01
CA VAL A 461 25.88 1.22 8.69
C VAL A 461 27.29 1.65 8.27
N LEU A 462 27.69 1.27 7.08
CA LEU A 462 29.01 1.51 6.51
C LEU A 462 28.87 2.27 5.20
N ASP A 463 29.20 3.56 5.20
CA ASP A 463 29.24 4.35 3.98
C ASP A 463 30.67 4.50 3.50
N GLU A 464 30.91 4.02 2.29
CA GLU A 464 32.17 4.16 1.59
C GLU A 464 31.99 5.10 0.41
N VAL A 465 32.63 6.26 0.50
CA VAL A 465 32.53 7.32 -0.49
C VAL A 465 33.87 7.48 -1.20
N GLU A 466 33.85 7.45 -2.53
CA GLU A 466 34.98 7.80 -3.37
C GLU A 466 34.67 9.16 -4.01
N ALA A 467 35.43 10.19 -3.63
CA ALA A 467 35.26 11.56 -4.08
C ALA A 467 36.49 12.04 -4.87
N GLU A 468 36.27 12.69 -6.00
CA GLU A 468 37.32 13.26 -6.87
C GLU A 468 37.73 14.69 -6.43
N ARG A 469 37.04 15.24 -5.43
CA ARG A 469 37.34 16.52 -4.79
C ARG A 469 36.77 16.55 -3.38
N PRO A 470 37.21 17.49 -2.53
CA PRO A 470 36.54 17.72 -1.26
C PRO A 470 35.06 18.10 -1.45
N MET A 471 34.19 17.52 -0.61
CA MET A 471 32.76 17.82 -0.58
C MET A 471 32.14 17.47 0.78
N PRO A 472 31.08 18.18 1.21
CA PRO A 472 30.34 17.80 2.41
C PRO A 472 29.47 16.56 2.15
N LEU A 473 29.35 15.71 3.15
CA LEU A 473 28.39 14.63 3.24
C LEU A 473 27.56 14.82 4.50
N GLU A 474 26.25 14.67 4.39
CA GLU A 474 25.35 14.71 5.53
C GLU A 474 24.58 13.40 5.64
N GLU A 475 24.77 12.69 6.74
CA GLU A 475 23.92 11.55 7.09
C GLU A 475 22.62 12.03 7.71
N VAL A 476 21.50 11.50 7.25
CA VAL A 476 20.17 11.79 7.76
C VAL A 476 19.60 10.51 8.35
N PHE A 477 19.02 10.59 9.55
CA PHE A 477 18.27 9.49 10.17
C PHE A 477 16.91 9.97 10.61
N VAL A 478 15.87 9.27 10.15
CA VAL A 478 14.48 9.72 10.21
C VAL A 478 13.70 8.91 11.24
N SER A 479 12.93 9.60 12.07
CA SER A 479 12.04 8.98 13.05
C SER A 479 10.88 9.88 13.44
N ARG A 480 9.75 9.27 13.83
CA ARG A 480 8.66 9.96 14.54
C ARG A 480 8.97 10.15 16.03
N LEU A 481 10.01 9.49 16.54
CA LEU A 481 10.55 9.73 17.88
C LEU A 481 11.62 10.81 17.81
N ARG A 482 11.56 11.79 18.70
CA ARG A 482 12.58 12.83 18.76
C ARG A 482 13.89 12.26 19.31
N PRO A 483 15.01 12.30 18.58
CA PRO A 483 16.29 11.88 19.14
C PRO A 483 16.78 12.86 20.21
N GLU A 484 17.29 12.31 21.30
CA GLU A 484 18.03 13.04 22.32
C GLU A 484 19.53 12.89 22.07
N ILE A 485 20.22 14.00 21.86
CA ILE A 485 21.68 14.03 21.69
C ILE A 485 22.33 14.19 23.08
N GLY A 486 23.15 13.22 23.47
CA GLY A 486 23.98 13.24 24.66
C GLY A 486 25.46 13.04 24.34
N ALA A 487 26.28 12.95 25.39
CA ALA A 487 27.74 12.76 25.24
C ALA A 487 28.12 11.47 24.51
N ASP A 488 27.33 10.39 24.72
CA ASP A 488 27.62 9.05 24.19
C ASP A 488 26.91 8.75 22.86
N GLY A 489 26.12 9.69 22.34
CA GLY A 489 25.42 9.52 21.08
C GLY A 489 24.01 10.11 21.01
N ALA A 490 23.22 9.65 20.03
CA ALA A 490 21.81 9.99 19.89
C ALA A 490 20.93 8.80 20.29
N VAL A 491 19.82 9.07 20.99
CA VAL A 491 18.90 8.03 21.48
C VAL A 491 17.46 8.35 21.05
N TRP A 492 16.78 7.36 20.45
CA TRP A 492 15.34 7.38 20.17
C TRP A 492 14.65 6.45 21.17
N THR A 493 13.76 6.99 21.98
CA THR A 493 13.07 6.24 23.04
C THR A 493 11.58 6.13 22.72
N GLY A 494 11.12 4.91 22.45
CA GLY A 494 9.72 4.57 22.29
C GLY A 494 9.08 4.18 23.63
N SER A 495 7.90 3.53 23.58
CA SER A 495 7.18 3.14 24.80
C SER A 495 7.68 1.81 25.38
N ALA A 496 8.25 0.94 24.54
CA ALA A 496 8.73 -0.39 24.92
C ALA A 496 10.18 -0.65 24.49
N ALA A 497 10.71 0.13 23.54
CA ALA A 497 12.04 -0.07 22.98
C ALA A 497 12.80 1.25 22.80
N GLN A 498 14.11 1.14 22.57
CA GLN A 498 14.95 2.27 22.21
C GLN A 498 15.95 1.89 21.12
N ALA A 499 16.37 2.88 20.33
CA ALA A 499 17.52 2.79 19.46
C ALA A 499 18.57 3.82 19.90
N ARG A 500 19.84 3.47 19.83
CA ARG A 500 20.97 4.36 20.13
C ARG A 500 21.98 4.32 19.01
N LEU A 501 22.34 5.50 18.49
CA LEU A 501 23.46 5.70 17.59
C LEU A 501 24.66 6.21 18.38
N ARG A 502 25.80 5.52 18.31
CA ARG A 502 27.07 6.08 18.77
C ARG A 502 27.56 7.09 17.75
N LEU A 503 27.66 8.36 18.16
CA LEU A 503 28.17 9.41 17.29
C LEU A 503 29.66 9.19 16.99
N PRO A 504 30.09 9.33 15.72
CA PRO A 504 31.51 9.28 15.36
C PRO A 504 32.25 10.52 15.87
N ASP A 505 33.54 10.37 16.17
CA ASP A 505 34.38 11.47 16.63
C ASP A 505 34.45 12.58 15.55
N GLY A 506 34.19 13.83 15.95
CA GLY A 506 34.30 15.00 15.07
C GLY A 506 33.08 15.31 14.19
N GLY A 507 31.98 14.54 14.26
CA GLY A 507 30.75 14.83 13.51
C GLY A 507 29.88 15.89 14.21
N ALA A 508 29.46 16.92 13.47
CA ALA A 508 28.47 17.88 13.96
C ALA A 508 27.07 17.27 13.88
N ALA A 509 26.43 17.04 15.03
CA ALA A 509 25.08 16.48 15.11
C ALA A 509 24.04 17.58 15.36
N SER A 510 22.92 17.53 14.64
CA SER A 510 21.77 18.42 14.88
C SER A 510 20.46 17.68 14.67
N VAL A 511 19.38 18.16 15.30
CA VAL A 511 18.03 17.61 15.13
C VAL A 511 17.14 18.67 14.51
N GLU A 512 16.60 18.37 13.34
CA GLU A 512 15.55 19.15 12.70
C GLU A 512 14.20 18.52 13.00
N THR A 513 13.18 19.33 13.27
CA THR A 513 11.80 18.86 13.47
C THR A 513 10.92 19.48 12.40
N LEU A 514 10.27 18.61 11.61
CA LEU A 514 9.40 18.99 10.52
C LEU A 514 7.96 18.65 10.88
N ARG A 515 7.04 19.55 10.53
CA ARG A 515 5.60 19.30 10.56
C ARG A 515 5.13 18.97 9.17
N THR A 516 4.33 17.93 9.04
CA THR A 516 3.74 17.50 7.77
C THR A 516 2.33 16.98 8.01
N THR A 517 1.75 16.35 7.00
CA THR A 517 0.48 15.63 7.10
C THR A 517 0.70 14.19 6.67
N ASP A 518 0.04 13.27 7.36
CA ASP A 518 -0.01 11.88 6.94
C ASP A 518 -0.89 11.72 5.68
N HIS A 519 -1.01 10.48 5.22
CA HIS A 519 -1.83 10.15 4.06
C HIS A 519 -3.29 10.63 4.15
N HIS A 520 -3.85 10.72 5.36
CA HIS A 520 -5.22 11.13 5.62
C HIS A 520 -5.35 12.63 5.89
N GLY A 521 -4.28 13.41 5.74
CA GLY A 521 -4.26 14.84 6.03
C GLY A 521 -4.19 15.16 7.53
N ALA A 522 -4.00 14.16 8.40
CA ALA A 522 -3.84 14.39 9.83
C ALA A 522 -2.43 14.95 10.11
N PRO A 523 -2.26 15.88 11.08
CA PRO A 523 -0.95 16.42 11.39
C PRO A 523 0.04 15.33 11.84
N ASP A 524 1.20 15.28 11.20
CA ASP A 524 2.32 14.40 11.57
C ASP A 524 3.57 15.24 11.92
N THR A 525 4.43 14.68 12.77
CA THR A 525 5.70 15.30 13.18
C THR A 525 6.84 14.32 13.00
N VAL A 526 7.86 14.77 12.27
CA VAL A 526 9.01 13.96 11.91
C VAL A 526 10.29 14.64 12.39
N HIS A 527 11.23 13.85 12.89
CA HIS A 527 12.52 14.30 13.38
C HIS A 527 13.65 13.72 12.53
N LEU A 528 14.54 14.60 12.10
CA LEU A 528 15.69 14.28 11.27
C LEU A 528 16.95 14.54 12.10
N LEU A 529 17.65 13.48 12.49
CA LEU A 529 19.01 13.61 13.01
C LEU A 529 19.94 13.79 11.81
N ARG A 530 20.67 14.90 11.77
CA ARG A 530 21.66 15.21 10.73
C ARG A 530 23.07 15.15 11.29
N LEU A 531 23.96 14.42 10.63
CA LEU A 531 25.39 14.35 10.96
C LEU A 531 26.22 14.84 9.77
N GLY A 532 26.95 15.94 9.96
CA GLY A 532 27.81 16.52 8.92
C GLY A 532 29.23 15.96 8.94
N PHE A 533 29.77 15.69 7.76
CA PHE A 533 31.15 15.26 7.52
C PHE A 533 31.74 16.04 6.35
N ASP A 534 33.01 16.42 6.47
CA ASP A 534 33.78 16.96 5.35
C ASP A 534 34.62 15.85 4.73
N LEU A 535 34.28 15.44 3.52
CA LEU A 535 35.04 14.44 2.79
C LEU A 535 36.25 15.09 2.11
N ALA A 536 37.41 14.46 2.24
CA ALA A 536 38.57 14.77 1.42
C ALA A 536 38.45 14.11 0.04
N GLU A 537 39.27 14.55 -0.91
CA GLU A 537 39.50 13.79 -2.15
C GLU A 537 40.05 12.39 -1.82
N GLY A 538 39.56 11.38 -2.52
CA GLY A 538 39.89 9.97 -2.33
C GLY A 538 38.76 9.18 -1.68
N ARG A 539 39.14 8.08 -1.00
CA ARG A 539 38.20 7.16 -0.36
C ARG A 539 38.06 7.48 1.12
N THR A 540 36.83 7.78 1.55
CA THR A 540 36.46 7.91 2.96
C THR A 540 35.53 6.76 3.35
N ARG A 541 35.72 6.22 4.55
CA ARG A 541 34.83 5.22 5.13
C ARG A 541 34.24 5.73 6.44
N LEU A 542 32.93 5.81 6.50
CA LEU A 542 32.16 6.16 7.68
C LEU A 542 31.56 4.88 8.28
N SER A 543 31.42 4.88 9.60
CA SER A 543 30.94 3.72 10.34
C SER A 543 30.01 4.19 11.46
N LEU A 544 28.73 3.88 11.32
CA LEU A 544 27.66 4.39 12.18
C LEU A 544 27.03 3.19 12.87
N ARG A 545 27.26 3.11 14.18
CA ARG A 545 26.85 1.95 14.98
C ARG A 545 25.59 2.26 15.76
N PHE A 546 24.54 1.51 15.44
CA PHE A 546 23.28 1.50 16.15
C PHE A 546 23.19 0.27 17.06
N THR A 547 22.52 0.46 18.18
CA THR A 547 22.03 -0.64 19.04
C THR A 547 20.54 -0.45 19.25
N VAL A 548 19.78 -1.53 19.17
CA VAL A 548 18.32 -1.53 19.33
C VAL A 548 17.89 -2.65 20.27
N GLY A 549 16.94 -2.36 21.15
CA GLY A 549 16.44 -3.34 22.11
C GLY A 549 15.37 -2.78 23.03
N GLY A 550 15.06 -3.52 24.10
CA GLY A 550 14.14 -3.03 25.14
C GLY A 550 14.69 -1.82 25.89
N LEU A 551 13.81 -1.11 26.59
CA LEU A 551 14.22 -0.03 27.49
C LEU A 551 15.21 -0.54 28.55
N PRO A 552 16.16 0.30 29.01
CA PRO A 552 17.04 -0.05 30.12
C PRO A 552 16.19 -0.35 31.36
N VAL A 553 16.55 -1.38 32.12
CA VAL A 553 15.94 -1.59 33.44
C VAL A 553 16.34 -0.40 34.31
N ALA A 554 15.37 0.34 34.85
CA ALA A 554 15.64 1.39 35.81
C ALA A 554 16.38 0.77 37.01
N GLY A 555 17.63 1.18 37.19
CA GLY A 555 18.53 0.67 38.24
C GLY A 555 18.18 1.17 39.63
#